data_AF-A0A8S1VHM9-F1
#
_entry.id   AF-A0A8S1VHM9-F1
#
_cell.length_a   1.000
_cell.length_b   1.000
_cell.length_c   1.000
_cell.angle_alpha   90.00
_cell.angle_beta   90.00
_cell.angle_gamma   90.00
#
_symmetry.space_group_name_H-M   'P 1'
#
loop_
_entity.id
_entity.type
_entity.pdbx_description
1 polymer ?
#
loop_
_entity_poly.entity_id
_entity_poly.type
_entity_poly.pdbx_seq_one_letter_code
_entity_poly.pdbx_strand_id
1 'polypeptide(L)'
;MIPNLKAQATELIKEHTQKIVLSIEDGGNDVAMIQVANVGVGRVGKEGKQAALATNISQLDVLLLWHGRLAYKRTSLMAQFVTHRGLLQIVFYFVAIPIYNGWLMLEYATVYTMFPVFCLIFDQDVTKEKALAYTVLQKALLKVKEQTVKTFCSVYLNLFLCCCYYGLEFDYLSKQIS
;
A
#
# COMPACT_ATOMS: atom_id res chain seq x y z
N MET A 1 30.76 19.69 2.17
CA MET A 1 30.05 19.68 0.86
C MET A 1 28.87 20.61 0.99
N ILE A 2 28.59 21.47 0.00
CA ILE A 2 27.45 22.39 0.05
C ILE A 2 26.15 21.54 0.06
N PRO A 3 25.24 21.69 1.06
CA PRO A 3 24.07 20.81 1.22
C PRO A 3 23.21 20.69 -0.05
N ASN A 4 23.09 21.78 -0.82
CA ASN A 4 22.32 21.82 -2.06
C ASN A 4 22.90 20.92 -3.17
N LEU A 5 24.21 20.66 -3.20
CA LEU A 5 24.80 19.77 -4.20
C LEU A 5 24.41 18.31 -3.95
N LYS A 6 24.30 17.90 -2.68
CA LYS A 6 23.83 16.55 -2.32
C LYS A 6 22.37 16.34 -2.68
N ALA A 7 21.54 17.36 -2.47
CA ALA A 7 20.14 17.35 -2.85
C ALA A 7 19.99 17.20 -4.39
N GLN A 8 20.71 18.01 -5.16
CA GLN A 8 20.71 17.91 -6.63
C GLN A 8 21.21 16.55 -7.13
N ALA A 9 22.26 16.00 -6.53
CA ALA A 9 22.73 14.66 -6.88
C ALA A 9 21.66 13.58 -6.61
N THR A 10 20.93 13.71 -5.49
CA THR A 10 19.84 12.79 -5.13
C THR A 10 18.67 12.89 -6.11
N GLU A 11 18.32 14.11 -6.52
CA GLU A 11 17.30 14.37 -7.53
C GLU A 11 17.67 13.74 -8.87
N LEU A 12 18.90 13.97 -9.34
CA LEU A 12 19.41 13.37 -10.58
C LEU A 12 19.41 11.84 -10.54
N ILE A 13 19.79 11.22 -9.41
CA ILE A 13 19.75 9.76 -9.26
C ILE A 13 18.32 9.24 -9.34
N LYS A 14 17.37 9.94 -8.71
CA LYS A 14 15.95 9.58 -8.70
C LYS A 14 15.35 9.69 -10.11
N GLU A 15 15.64 10.77 -10.81
CA GLU A 15 15.18 11.00 -12.19
C GLU A 15 15.80 10.01 -13.18
N HIS A 16 17.09 9.73 -13.07
CA HIS A 16 17.78 8.86 -14.01
C HIS A 16 17.46 7.38 -13.78
N THR A 17 17.36 6.96 -12.52
CA THR A 17 17.16 5.54 -12.17
C THR A 17 15.69 5.16 -12.10
N GLN A 18 14.77 6.12 -11.90
CA GLN A 18 13.34 5.89 -11.68
C GLN A 18 13.06 4.87 -10.55
N LYS A 19 13.95 4.82 -9.55
CA LYS A 19 13.87 3.92 -8.39
C LYS A 19 13.64 4.73 -7.11
N ILE A 20 13.19 4.04 -6.08
CA ILE A 20 13.05 4.62 -4.73
C ILE A 20 14.45 4.86 -4.17
N VAL A 21 14.74 6.11 -3.82
CA VAL A 21 16.02 6.54 -3.24
C VAL A 21 15.86 6.77 -1.73
N LEU A 22 16.78 6.20 -0.96
CA LEU A 22 16.92 6.39 0.49
C LEU A 22 18.15 7.25 0.78
N SER A 23 17.98 8.35 1.50
CA SER A 23 19.08 9.20 1.97
C SER A 23 19.23 9.10 3.48
N ILE A 24 20.48 8.97 3.96
CA ILE A 24 20.82 8.80 5.38
C ILE A 24 21.79 9.89 5.79
N GLU A 25 21.53 10.55 6.92
CA GLU A 25 22.36 11.64 7.44
C GLU A 25 22.66 11.52 8.93
N ASP A 26 23.83 12.00 9.34
CA ASP A 26 24.30 12.02 10.72
C ASP A 26 24.32 13.44 11.33
N GLY A 27 23.30 14.24 11.05
CA GLY A 27 23.17 15.60 11.60
C GLY A 27 22.24 16.49 10.77
N GLY A 28 21.84 17.64 11.33
CA GLY A 28 20.90 18.57 10.70
C GLY A 28 21.46 19.41 9.54
N ASN A 29 22.66 19.10 9.06
CA ASN A 29 23.36 19.93 8.07
C ASN A 29 23.01 19.58 6.61
N ASP A 30 22.38 18.43 6.40
CA ASP A 30 22.10 17.91 5.06
C ASP A 30 20.58 17.80 4.78
N VAL A 31 19.69 18.40 5.62
CA VAL A 31 18.20 18.28 5.57
C VAL A 31 17.60 18.40 4.17
N ALA A 32 18.19 19.22 3.29
CA ALA A 32 17.78 19.34 1.89
C ALA A 32 17.88 18.01 1.11
N MET A 33 18.91 17.19 1.35
CA MET A 33 19.08 15.87 0.73
C MET A 33 18.04 14.86 1.26
N ILE A 34 17.74 14.84 2.56
CA ILE A 34 16.65 14.05 3.15
C ILE A 34 15.28 14.40 2.54
N GLN A 35 15.00 15.68 2.29
CA GLN A 35 13.71 16.14 1.76
C GLN A 35 13.48 15.76 0.29
N VAL A 36 14.55 15.70 -0.51
CA VAL A 36 14.47 15.35 -1.94
C VAL A 36 14.32 13.84 -2.16
N ALA A 37 14.88 13.03 -1.25
CA ALA A 37 14.79 11.58 -1.28
C ALA A 37 13.34 11.07 -1.14
N ASN A 38 13.07 9.83 -1.59
CA ASN A 38 11.76 9.21 -1.35
C ASN A 38 11.57 8.84 0.12
N VAL A 39 12.66 8.42 0.76
CA VAL A 39 12.72 8.13 2.19
C VAL A 39 13.97 8.78 2.73
N GLY A 40 13.83 9.57 3.78
CA GLY A 40 14.94 10.22 4.45
C GLY A 40 15.06 9.75 5.89
N VAL A 41 16.26 9.35 6.29
CA VAL A 41 16.55 8.86 7.64
C VAL A 41 17.65 9.72 8.27
N GLY A 42 17.32 10.39 9.36
CA GLY A 42 18.27 11.18 10.14
C GLY A 42 18.67 10.48 11.43
N ARG A 43 19.97 10.50 11.75
CA ARG A 43 20.46 10.13 13.08
C ARG A 43 20.23 11.30 14.05
N VAL A 44 19.78 11.01 15.27
CA VAL A 44 19.69 12.03 16.33
C VAL A 44 21.09 12.35 16.83
N GLY A 45 21.57 13.55 16.52
CA GLY A 45 22.72 14.16 17.19
C GLY A 45 22.33 14.82 18.51
N LYS A 46 23.33 15.13 19.36
CA LYS A 46 23.13 15.82 20.65
C LYS A 46 22.65 17.28 20.52
N GLU A 47 22.71 17.88 19.33
CA GLU A 47 22.59 19.34 19.14
C GLU A 47 21.22 19.83 18.63
N GLY A 48 20.26 18.96 18.26
CA GLY A 48 18.95 19.46 17.82
C GLY A 48 17.94 18.38 17.45
N LYS A 49 16.70 18.54 17.95
CA LYS A 49 15.54 17.68 17.70
C LYS A 49 14.92 17.83 16.30
N GLN A 50 15.48 18.64 15.41
CA GLN A 50 14.76 19.15 14.25
C GLN A 50 14.66 18.21 13.03
N ALA A 51 15.33 17.04 13.03
CA ALA A 51 15.38 16.21 11.81
C ALA A 51 15.06 14.72 11.94
N ALA A 52 14.87 14.14 13.14
CA ALA A 52 15.11 12.70 13.27
C ALA A 52 13.92 11.89 13.84
N LEU A 53 13.32 11.08 12.97
CA LEU A 53 12.88 9.74 13.35
C LEU A 53 14.16 8.91 13.56
N ALA A 54 14.74 9.03 14.76
CA ALA A 54 16.04 8.48 15.14
C ALA A 54 16.15 7.00 14.77
N THR A 55 17.06 6.63 13.86
CA THR A 55 17.42 5.22 13.67
C THR A 55 18.93 5.06 13.70
N ASN A 56 19.42 4.29 14.67
CA ASN A 56 20.80 3.80 14.65
C ASN A 56 20.99 2.84 13.48
N ILE A 57 22.22 2.65 12.98
CA ILE A 57 22.50 1.73 11.85
C ILE A 57 21.95 0.32 12.12
N SER A 58 22.06 -0.18 13.36
CA SER A 58 21.47 -1.44 13.79
C SER A 58 19.93 -1.46 13.81
N GLN A 59 19.30 -0.29 13.96
CA GLN A 59 17.85 -0.12 13.87
C GLN A 59 17.39 0.13 12.44
N LEU A 60 18.27 0.60 11.55
CA LEU A 60 17.98 0.85 10.14
C LEU A 60 17.70 -0.46 9.40
N ASP A 61 18.47 -1.51 9.67
CA ASP A 61 18.22 -2.85 9.12
C ASP A 61 16.85 -3.38 9.54
N VAL A 62 16.50 -3.22 10.81
CA VAL A 62 15.18 -3.60 11.33
C VAL A 62 14.06 -2.72 10.74
N LEU A 63 14.32 -1.43 10.54
CA LEU A 63 13.34 -0.53 9.95
C LEU A 63 13.08 -0.88 8.48
N LEU A 64 14.12 -1.08 7.69
CA LEU A 64 14.00 -1.37 6.25
C LEU A 64 13.57 -2.80 5.97
N LEU A 65 14.23 -3.78 6.59
CA LEU A 65 14.01 -5.21 6.29
C LEU A 65 12.70 -5.72 6.90
N TRP A 66 12.44 -5.40 8.16
CA TRP A 66 11.28 -5.90 8.88
C TRP A 66 10.07 -4.97 8.77
N HIS A 67 10.19 -3.72 9.24
CA HIS A 67 9.04 -2.79 9.21
C HIS A 67 8.65 -2.39 7.79
N GLY A 68 9.64 -2.16 6.91
CA GLY A 68 9.40 -1.84 5.50
C GLY A 68 8.63 -2.95 4.78
N ARG A 69 9.02 -4.22 5.00
CA ARG A 69 8.29 -5.38 4.47
C ARG A 69 6.84 -5.42 4.97
N LEU A 70 6.68 -5.29 6.28
CA LEU A 70 5.38 -5.40 6.93
C LEU A 70 4.43 -4.30 6.47
N ALA A 71 4.92 -3.05 6.42
CA ALA A 71 4.17 -1.91 5.90
C ALA A 71 3.80 -2.07 4.43
N TYR A 72 4.71 -2.58 3.60
CA TYR A 72 4.45 -2.81 2.17
C TYR A 72 3.35 -3.86 1.96
N LYS A 73 3.46 -5.02 2.62
CA LYS A 73 2.50 -6.12 2.47
C LYS A 73 1.12 -5.73 3.01
N ARG A 74 1.05 -5.11 4.19
CA ARG A 74 -0.21 -4.67 4.81
C ARG A 74 -0.91 -3.62 3.95
N THR A 75 -0.17 -2.61 3.46
CA THR A 75 -0.74 -1.58 2.59
C THR A 75 -1.27 -2.18 1.28
N SER A 76 -0.56 -3.16 0.70
CA SER A 76 -1.00 -3.87 -0.51
C SER A 76 -2.31 -4.64 -0.29
N LEU A 77 -2.41 -5.38 0.82
CA LEU A 77 -3.62 -6.14 1.17
C LEU A 77 -4.80 -5.21 1.51
N MET A 78 -4.55 -4.10 2.23
CA MET A 78 -5.57 -3.07 2.47
C MET A 78 -6.09 -2.46 1.18
N ALA A 79 -5.19 -2.10 0.25
CA ALA A 79 -5.61 -1.55 -1.03
C ALA A 79 -6.50 -2.54 -1.79
N GLN A 80 -6.11 -3.81 -1.85
CA GLN A 80 -6.90 -4.85 -2.50
C GLN A 80 -8.29 -5.03 -1.83
N PHE A 81 -8.32 -5.04 -0.49
CA PHE A 81 -9.55 -5.14 0.27
C PHE A 81 -10.49 -3.95 0.04
N VAL A 82 -9.98 -2.72 0.10
CA VAL A 82 -10.76 -1.49 -0.13
C VAL A 82 -11.35 -1.48 -1.53
N THR A 83 -10.58 -1.86 -2.54
CA THR A 83 -11.09 -1.92 -3.92
C THR A 83 -12.13 -3.01 -4.08
N HIS A 84 -11.90 -4.23 -3.59
CA HIS A 84 -12.90 -5.29 -3.66
C HIS A 84 -14.21 -4.89 -2.96
N ARG A 85 -14.12 -4.26 -1.78
CA ARG A 85 -15.29 -3.71 -1.07
C ARG A 85 -16.03 -2.67 -1.90
N GLY A 86 -15.31 -1.69 -2.46
CA GLY A 86 -15.91 -0.63 -3.28
C GLY A 86 -16.66 -1.19 -4.48
N LEU A 87 -16.12 -2.24 -5.12
CA LEU A 87 -16.77 -2.90 -6.24
C LEU A 87 -18.04 -3.64 -5.85
N LEU A 88 -18.04 -4.37 -4.72
CA LEU A 88 -19.25 -5.02 -4.22
C LEU A 88 -20.37 -4.01 -3.94
N GLN A 89 -20.04 -2.86 -3.34
CA GLN A 89 -21.03 -1.80 -3.08
C GLN A 89 -21.67 -1.27 -4.38
N ILE A 90 -20.90 -1.13 -5.46
CA ILE A 90 -21.42 -0.71 -6.76
C ILE A 90 -22.39 -1.76 -7.32
N VAL A 91 -22.03 -3.06 -7.29
CA VAL A 91 -22.91 -4.14 -7.77
C VAL A 91 -24.21 -4.19 -6.99
N PHE A 92 -24.15 -4.10 -5.66
CA PHE A 92 -25.35 -4.12 -4.83
C PHE A 92 -26.27 -2.90 -5.04
N TYR A 93 -25.73 -1.75 -5.48
CA TYR A 93 -26.54 -0.58 -5.82
C TYR A 93 -27.44 -0.82 -7.04
N PHE A 94 -27.03 -1.70 -7.97
CA PHE A 94 -27.82 -2.07 -9.15
C PHE A 94 -28.85 -3.18 -8.88
N VAL A 95 -28.80 -3.85 -7.72
CA VAL A 95 -29.76 -4.90 -7.36
C VAL A 95 -30.94 -4.26 -6.62
N ALA A 96 -32.11 -4.25 -7.28
CA ALA A 96 -33.35 -3.62 -6.79
C ALA A 96 -34.08 -4.39 -5.67
N ILE A 97 -33.35 -5.03 -4.75
CA ILE A 97 -33.94 -5.81 -3.65
C ILE A 97 -33.82 -5.01 -2.34
N PRO A 98 -34.94 -4.56 -1.72
CA PRO A 98 -34.93 -3.71 -0.53
C PRO A 98 -34.49 -4.41 0.78
N ILE A 99 -34.05 -5.67 0.70
CA ILE A 99 -33.69 -6.51 1.86
C ILE A 99 -32.43 -6.00 2.59
N TYR A 100 -31.59 -5.16 1.94
CA TYR A 100 -30.48 -4.44 2.60
C TYR A 100 -30.94 -3.21 3.40
N ASN A 101 -32.06 -3.33 4.10
CA ASN A 101 -32.73 -2.26 4.82
C ASN A 101 -31.83 -1.72 5.95
N GLY A 102 -31.04 -0.68 5.64
CA GLY A 102 -30.28 0.17 6.56
C GLY A 102 -29.24 -0.50 7.46
N TRP A 103 -29.71 -1.32 8.41
CA TRP A 103 -28.92 -1.91 9.49
C TRP A 103 -27.93 -2.97 9.01
N LEU A 104 -28.37 -3.88 8.13
CA LEU A 104 -27.49 -4.89 7.51
C LEU A 104 -26.40 -4.24 6.65
N MET A 105 -26.73 -3.15 5.96
CA MET A 105 -25.77 -2.39 5.16
C MET A 105 -24.78 -1.64 6.06
N LEU A 106 -25.24 -1.12 7.21
CA LEU A 106 -24.41 -0.47 8.23
C LEU A 106 -23.47 -1.48 8.91
N GLU A 107 -23.97 -2.64 9.36
CA GLU A 107 -23.17 -3.72 9.95
C GLU A 107 -22.17 -4.28 8.95
N TYR A 108 -22.57 -4.46 7.68
CA TYR A 108 -21.65 -4.83 6.61
C TYR A 108 -20.60 -3.74 6.36
N ALA A 109 -20.98 -2.47 6.40
CA ALA A 109 -20.06 -1.36 6.21
C ALA A 109 -19.14 -1.09 7.40
N THR A 110 -19.45 -1.56 8.62
CA THR A 110 -18.69 -1.30 9.85
C THR A 110 -17.97 -2.53 10.37
N VAL A 111 -18.67 -3.63 10.65
CA VAL A 111 -18.07 -4.83 11.24
C VAL A 111 -17.15 -5.53 10.24
N TYR A 112 -17.63 -5.76 9.01
CA TYR A 112 -16.84 -6.43 7.97
C TYR A 112 -15.69 -5.58 7.43
N THR A 113 -15.63 -4.29 7.74
CA THR A 113 -14.58 -3.38 7.25
C THR A 113 -13.55 -3.08 8.32
N MET A 114 -13.95 -3.03 9.59
CA MET A 114 -13.02 -2.91 10.71
C MET A 114 -12.28 -4.22 10.96
N PHE A 115 -12.95 -5.37 10.84
CA PHE A 115 -12.35 -6.66 11.15
C PHE A 115 -11.09 -6.98 10.32
N PRO A 116 -11.07 -6.80 8.98
CA PRO A 116 -9.87 -7.03 8.17
C PRO A 116 -8.73 -6.06 8.49
N VAL A 117 -9.04 -4.82 8.86
CA VAL A 117 -8.06 -3.82 9.30
C VAL A 117 -7.40 -4.29 10.60
N PHE A 118 -8.19 -4.78 11.56
CA PHE A 118 -7.65 -5.36 12.80
C PHE A 118 -6.81 -6.61 12.54
N CYS A 119 -7.28 -7.54 11.70
CA CYS A 119 -6.51 -8.74 11.35
C CYS A 119 -5.15 -8.39 10.73
N LEU A 120 -5.08 -7.35 9.91
CA LEU A 120 -3.82 -6.92 9.30
C LEU A 120 -2.80 -6.34 10.28
N ILE A 121 -3.25 -5.73 11.38
CA ILE A 121 -2.36 -5.24 12.43
C ILE A 121 -1.66 -6.42 13.12
N PHE A 122 -2.34 -7.55 13.26
CA PHE A 122 -1.80 -8.77 13.85
C PHE A 122 -1.12 -9.69 12.82
N ASP A 123 -1.34 -9.49 11.52
CA ASP A 123 -0.72 -10.30 10.48
C ASP A 123 0.80 -10.05 10.43
N GLN A 124 1.57 -11.09 10.74
CA GLN A 124 3.03 -11.12 10.66
C GLN A 124 3.43 -12.36 9.85
N ASP A 125 4.03 -12.12 8.68
CA ASP A 125 4.29 -13.19 7.71
C ASP A 125 5.63 -13.90 7.93
N VAL A 126 6.59 -13.20 8.52
CA VAL A 126 7.93 -13.69 8.85
C VAL A 126 8.22 -13.29 10.30
N THR A 127 9.26 -13.79 10.98
CA THR A 127 9.68 -13.20 12.27
C THR A 127 10.82 -12.20 12.04
N LYS A 128 11.08 -11.32 13.01
CA LYS A 128 12.15 -10.32 12.89
C LYS A 128 13.51 -10.96 12.59
N GLU A 129 13.83 -12.07 13.25
CA GLU A 129 15.10 -12.78 13.09
C GLU A 129 15.25 -13.33 11.67
N LYS A 130 14.19 -13.94 11.13
CA LYS A 130 14.18 -14.48 9.76
C LYS A 130 14.26 -13.38 8.70
N ALA A 131 13.61 -12.24 8.93
CA ALA A 131 13.67 -11.11 8.00
C ALA A 131 15.07 -10.49 7.92
N LEU A 132 15.80 -10.44 9.04
CA LEU A 132 17.19 -9.97 9.08
C LEU A 132 18.16 -11.01 8.51
N ALA A 133 17.94 -12.30 8.78
CA ALA A 133 18.81 -13.37 8.30
C ALA A 133 18.74 -13.58 6.78
N TYR A 134 17.57 -13.37 6.16
CA TYR A 134 17.34 -13.66 4.74
C TYR A 134 16.89 -12.41 3.96
N THR A 135 17.86 -11.57 3.56
CA THR A 135 17.61 -10.39 2.71
C THR A 135 17.02 -10.72 1.34
N VAL A 136 17.20 -11.96 0.86
CA VAL A 136 16.58 -12.46 -0.40
C VAL A 136 15.05 -12.35 -0.35
N LEU A 137 14.44 -12.41 0.84
CA LEU A 137 12.99 -12.27 1.01
C LEU A 137 12.47 -10.89 0.56
N GLN A 138 13.28 -9.83 0.58
CA GLN A 138 12.87 -8.53 0.04
C GLN A 138 12.76 -8.51 -1.47
N LYS A 139 13.59 -9.27 -2.19
CA LYS A 139 13.47 -9.39 -3.66
C LYS A 139 12.14 -10.03 -4.04
N ALA A 140 11.62 -10.93 -3.22
CA ALA A 140 10.29 -11.51 -3.41
C ALA A 140 9.17 -10.46 -3.28
N LEU A 141 9.33 -9.41 -2.46
CA LEU A 141 8.33 -8.33 -2.33
C LEU A 141 8.18 -7.52 -3.61
N LEU A 142 9.26 -7.33 -4.37
CA LEU A 142 9.20 -6.64 -5.66
C LEU A 142 8.30 -7.40 -6.66
N LYS A 143 8.27 -8.74 -6.59
CA LYS A 143 7.35 -9.57 -7.40
C LYS A 143 5.90 -9.49 -6.93
N VAL A 144 5.66 -9.30 -5.63
CA VAL A 144 4.30 -9.11 -5.07
C VAL A 144 3.64 -7.87 -5.66
N LYS A 145 4.41 -6.81 -5.98
CA LYS A 145 3.91 -5.62 -6.70
C LYS A 145 3.25 -5.98 -8.02
N GLU A 146 3.93 -6.79 -8.83
CA GLU A 146 3.44 -7.20 -10.14
C GLU A 146 2.19 -8.07 -10.04
N GLN A 147 2.16 -8.97 -9.05
CA GLN A 147 0.99 -9.82 -8.83
C GLN A 147 -0.22 -9.00 -8.37
N THR A 148 -0.01 -8.04 -7.49
CA THR A 148 -1.05 -7.14 -7.00
C THR A 148 -1.73 -6.41 -8.17
N VAL A 149 -0.95 -5.79 -9.06
CA VAL A 149 -1.49 -5.07 -10.24
C VAL A 149 -2.26 -6.00 -11.18
N LYS A 150 -1.78 -7.23 -11.41
CA LYS A 150 -2.49 -8.22 -12.23
C LYS A 150 -3.82 -8.62 -11.59
N THR A 151 -3.83 -8.86 -10.29
CA THR A 151 -5.06 -9.18 -9.54
C THR A 151 -6.04 -8.02 -9.59
N PHE A 152 -5.58 -6.78 -9.42
CA PHE A 152 -6.43 -5.59 -9.59
C PHE A 152 -7.08 -5.55 -10.97
N CYS A 153 -6.28 -5.63 -12.04
CA CYS A 153 -6.78 -5.57 -13.41
C CYS A 153 -7.77 -6.70 -13.72
N SER A 154 -7.48 -7.92 -13.25
CA SER A 154 -8.38 -9.08 -13.38
C SER A 154 -9.73 -8.86 -12.69
N VAL A 155 -9.74 -8.29 -11.48
CA VAL A 155 -10.99 -8.02 -10.75
C VAL A 155 -11.85 -6.99 -11.49
N TYR A 156 -11.26 -5.91 -11.99
CA TYR A 156 -12.00 -4.90 -12.78
C TYR A 156 -12.56 -5.48 -14.09
N LEU A 157 -11.80 -6.32 -14.78
CA LEU A 157 -12.27 -6.97 -16.01
C LEU A 157 -13.44 -7.93 -15.74
N ASN A 158 -13.34 -8.76 -14.69
CA ASN A 158 -14.43 -9.66 -14.31
C ASN A 158 -15.70 -8.90 -13.91
N LEU A 159 -15.56 -7.77 -13.21
CA LEU A 159 -16.70 -6.91 -12.90
C LEU A 159 -17.35 -6.33 -14.16
N PHE A 160 -16.56 -5.82 -15.08
CA PHE A 160 -17.08 -5.28 -16.35
C PHE A 160 -17.87 -6.34 -17.13
N LEU A 161 -17.32 -7.55 -17.25
CA LEU A 161 -18.00 -8.69 -17.90
C LEU A 161 -19.32 -9.05 -17.19
N CYS A 162 -19.31 -9.05 -15.85
CA CYS A 162 -20.49 -9.30 -15.03
C CYS A 162 -21.59 -8.26 -15.30
N CYS A 163 -21.25 -6.97 -15.30
CA CYS A 163 -22.19 -5.89 -15.63
C CYS A 163 -22.76 -6.02 -17.05
N CYS A 164 -21.93 -6.35 -18.04
CA CYS A 164 -22.40 -6.57 -19.41
C CYS A 164 -23.35 -7.78 -19.51
N TYR A 165 -23.07 -8.87 -18.79
CA TYR A 165 -23.91 -10.06 -18.77
C TYR A 165 -25.29 -9.77 -18.16
N TYR A 166 -25.35 -9.19 -16.96
CA TYR A 166 -26.62 -8.84 -16.32
C TYR A 166 -27.38 -7.74 -17.07
N GLY A 167 -26.69 -6.79 -17.71
CA GLY A 167 -27.32 -5.79 -18.57
C GLY A 167 -27.99 -6.42 -19.79
N LEU A 168 -27.33 -7.37 -20.45
CA LEU A 168 -27.89 -8.11 -21.59
C LEU A 168 -29.08 -9.00 -21.18
N GLU A 169 -29.00 -9.65 -20.02
CA GLU A 169 -30.08 -10.50 -19.51
C GLU A 169 -31.33 -9.68 -19.13
N PHE A 170 -31.14 -8.48 -18.58
CA PHE A 170 -32.22 -7.54 -18.29
C PHE A 170 -32.90 -7.01 -19.57
N ASP A 171 -32.11 -6.67 -20.60
CA ASP A 171 -32.63 -6.26 -21.92
C ASP A 171 -33.40 -7.39 -22.62
N TYR A 172 -32.95 -8.64 -22.46
CA TYR A 172 -33.62 -9.81 -23.01
C TYR A 172 -34.97 -10.06 -22.33
N LEU A 173 -35.02 -10.02 -21.00
CA LEU A 173 -36.26 -10.18 -20.23
C LEU A 173 -37.26 -9.03 -20.49
N SER A 174 -36.77 -7.79 -20.64
CA SER A 174 -37.57 -6.63 -21.01
C SER A 174 -38.32 -6.81 -22.34
N LYS A 175 -37.61 -7.33 -23.36
CA LYS A 175 -38.19 -7.62 -24.69
C LYS A 175 -39.18 -8.79 -24.70
N GLN A 176 -39.15 -9.66 -23.69
CA GLN A 176 -40.05 -10.81 -23.61
C GLN A 176 -41.37 -10.48 -22.89
N ILE A 177 -41.42 -9.33 -22.19
CA ILE A 177 -42.57 -8.85 -21.42
C ILE A 177 -43.36 -7.75 -22.18
N SER A 178 -42.82 -7.16 -23.25
CA SER A 178 -43.55 -6.30 -24.21
C SER A 178 -44.03 -7.07 -25.43
#